data_AF-G2FRN3-F1
#
_entry.id   AF-G2FRN3-F1
#
_cell.length_a   1.000
_cell.length_b   1.000
_cell.length_c   1.000
_cell.angle_alpha   90.00
_cell.angle_beta   90.00
_cell.angle_gamma   90.00
#
_symmetry.space_group_name_H-M   'P 1'
#
loop_
_entity.id
_entity.type
_entity.pdbx_description
1 polymer ?
#
loop_
_entity_poly.entity_id
_entity_poly.type
_entity_poly.pdbx_seq_one_letter_code
_entity_poly.pdbx_strand_id
1 'polypeptide(L)'
;MQEYSELNYVPIIVFAIDADLKVKTNARVIYSVKLLKTIKEFSAETITEQQKEEIYSKLLALNVRDKESRTQHVEGIHKKKAEAANQVSANSCPKCGGELITRKGKYGDFKGCKNYPKCKFTITN
;
A
#
# COMPACT_ATOMS: atom_id res chain seq x y z
N MET A 1 5.27 14.14 6.11
CA MET A 1 5.58 14.28 4.67
C MET A 1 6.41 15.55 4.42
N GLN A 2 7.47 15.78 5.19
CA GLN A 2 8.27 17.01 5.11
C GLN A 2 9.77 16.72 5.26
N GLU A 3 10.16 15.47 5.05
CA GLU A 3 11.53 14.99 5.27
C GLU A 3 12.42 15.23 4.02
N TYR A 4 11.83 15.61 2.88
CA TYR A 4 12.53 15.74 1.59
C TYR A 4 11.99 16.90 0.74
N SER A 5 11.66 18.04 1.35
CA SER A 5 11.12 19.21 0.62
C SER A 5 12.09 19.80 -0.41
N GLU A 6 13.37 19.48 -0.31
CA GLU A 6 14.42 19.97 -1.21
C GLU A 6 14.64 19.07 -2.43
N LEU A 7 14.00 17.89 -2.48
CA LEU A 7 14.13 17.00 -3.64
C LEU A 7 13.38 17.59 -4.84
N ASN A 8 14.10 17.74 -5.95
CA ASN A 8 13.53 18.21 -7.19
C ASN A 8 12.72 17.07 -7.85
N TYR A 9 11.40 17.11 -7.68
CA TYR A 9 10.48 16.17 -8.33
C TYR A 9 10.06 16.71 -9.70
N VAL A 10 10.34 15.95 -10.76
CA VAL A 10 9.89 16.26 -12.11
C VAL A 10 8.67 15.40 -12.46
N PRO A 11 7.44 15.95 -12.44
CA PRO A 11 6.24 15.17 -12.77
C PRO A 11 6.11 14.97 -14.29
N ILE A 12 5.98 13.71 -14.69
CA ILE A 12 5.73 13.30 -16.08
C ILE A 12 4.43 12.48 -16.10
N ILE A 13 3.48 12.90 -16.93
CA ILE A 13 2.23 12.17 -17.20
C ILE A 13 2.44 11.40 -18.50
N VAL A 14 2.20 10.09 -18.46
CA VAL A 14 2.44 9.20 -19.60
C VAL A 14 1.14 8.51 -20.00
N PHE A 15 0.72 8.70 -21.25
CA PHE A 15 -0.38 7.94 -21.83
C PHE A 15 0.14 6.69 -22.55
N ALA A 16 -0.40 5.54 -22.17
CA ALA A 16 -0.06 4.25 -22.77
C ALA A 16 -0.81 3.99 -24.09
N ILE A 17 -1.94 4.67 -24.29
CA ILE A 17 -2.83 4.60 -25.46
C ILE A 17 -3.21 6.03 -25.85
N ASP A 18 -3.82 6.22 -27.02
CA ASP A 18 -4.37 7.51 -27.42
C ASP A 18 -5.41 8.00 -26.42
N ALA A 19 -5.08 9.11 -25.74
CA ALA A 19 -5.89 9.68 -24.67
C ALA A 19 -5.61 11.19 -24.56
N ASP A 20 -6.64 11.93 -24.13
CA ASP A 20 -6.57 13.37 -23.94
C ASP A 20 -6.68 13.74 -22.45
N LEU A 21 -5.77 14.61 -22.00
CA LEU A 21 -5.82 15.17 -20.65
C LEU A 21 -6.77 16.37 -20.61
N LYS A 22 -7.94 16.23 -19.96
CA LYS A 22 -8.96 17.30 -19.87
C LYS A 22 -8.72 18.31 -18.74
N VAL A 23 -7.55 18.29 -18.10
CA VAL A 23 -7.20 19.19 -16.99
C VAL A 23 -5.98 20.01 -17.33
N LYS A 24 -5.93 21.25 -16.85
CA LYS A 24 -4.75 22.10 -16.96
C LYS A 24 -3.69 21.59 -15.97
N THR A 25 -2.49 21.30 -16.47
CA THR A 25 -1.37 20.83 -15.66
C THR A 25 -0.09 21.48 -16.16
N ASN A 26 0.85 21.69 -15.24
CA ASN A 26 2.21 22.13 -15.56
C ASN A 26 3.15 20.92 -15.77
N ALA A 27 2.66 19.69 -15.51
CA ALA A 27 3.42 18.47 -15.70
C ALA A 27 3.57 18.15 -17.20
N ARG A 28 4.70 17.53 -17.56
CA ARG A 28 4.98 17.17 -18.95
C ARG A 28 4.14 15.95 -19.36
N VAL A 29 3.24 16.13 -20.32
CA VAL A 29 2.36 15.06 -20.83
C VAL A 29 2.97 14.47 -22.10
N ILE A 30 3.17 13.15 -22.12
CA ILE A 30 3.79 12.43 -23.24
C ILE A 30 3.12 11.08 -23.47
N TYR A 31 3.41 10.46 -24.61
CA TYR A 31 3.09 9.06 -24.86
C TYR A 31 4.25 8.14 -24.45
N SER A 32 3.93 6.88 -24.15
CA SER A 32 4.87 5.84 -23.70
C SER A 32 6.13 5.74 -24.57
N VAL A 33 5.98 5.85 -25.89
CA VAL A 33 7.09 5.83 -26.87
C VAL A 33 8.14 6.94 -26.64
N LYS A 34 7.76 8.05 -26.00
CA LYS A 34 8.65 9.18 -25.67
C LYS A 34 9.17 9.15 -24.24
N LEU A 35 8.79 8.17 -23.42
CA LEU A 35 9.12 8.14 -21.99
C LEU A 35 10.63 8.12 -21.74
N LEU A 36 11.34 7.14 -22.30
CA LEU A 36 12.78 7.01 -22.09
C LEU A 36 13.55 8.24 -22.59
N LYS A 37 13.15 8.80 -23.73
CA LYS A 37 13.74 10.05 -24.25
C LYS A 37 13.52 11.20 -23.27
N THR A 38 12.29 11.35 -22.78
CA THR A 38 11.92 12.43 -21.85
C THR A 38 12.63 12.30 -20.51
N ILE A 39 12.77 11.08 -19.96
CA ILE A 39 13.53 10.85 -18.71
C ILE A 39 14.99 11.28 -18.91
N LYS A 40 15.61 10.91 -20.03
CA LYS A 40 17.02 11.23 -20.33
C LYS A 40 17.26 12.74 -20.54
N GLU A 41 16.23 13.51 -20.88
CA GLU A 41 16.33 14.98 -20.98
C GLU A 41 16.49 15.63 -19.59
N PHE A 42 16.10 14.94 -18.51
CA PHE A 42 16.31 15.40 -17.15
C PHE A 42 17.60 14.77 -16.60
N SER A 43 18.73 15.43 -16.84
CA SER A 43 20.06 15.03 -16.34
C SER A 43 20.49 15.78 -15.08
N ALA A 44 19.64 16.67 -14.56
CA ALA A 44 19.92 17.38 -13.31
C ALA A 44 20.00 16.36 -12.18
N GLU A 45 21.05 16.45 -11.37
CA GLU A 45 21.18 15.61 -10.18
C GLU A 45 20.04 15.93 -9.21
N THR A 46 19.10 14.99 -9.06
CA THR A 46 17.93 15.16 -8.20
C THR A 46 18.18 14.74 -6.75
N ILE A 47 19.22 13.94 -6.51
CA ILE A 47 19.61 13.42 -5.19
C ILE A 47 21.13 13.38 -5.14
N THR A 48 21.73 14.03 -4.13
CA THR A 48 23.18 14.04 -3.92
C THR A 48 23.69 12.69 -3.43
N GLU A 49 24.99 12.40 -3.62
CA GLU A 49 25.61 11.18 -3.07
C GLU A 49 25.44 11.07 -1.55
N GLN A 50 25.49 12.18 -0.81
CA GLN A 50 25.24 12.18 0.64
C GLN A 50 23.81 11.74 0.97
N GLN A 51 22.81 12.27 0.26
CA GLN A 51 21.41 11.87 0.46
C GLN A 51 21.19 10.39 0.10
N LYS A 52 21.87 9.88 -0.93
CA LYS A 52 21.84 8.45 -1.27
C LYS A 52 22.38 7.60 -0.13
N GLU A 53 23.51 7.99 0.45
CA GLU A 53 24.11 7.28 1.57
C GLU A 53 23.24 7.33 2.82
N GLU A 54 22.61 8.47 3.10
CA GLU A 54 21.66 8.63 4.21
C GLU A 54 20.42 7.71 4.03
N ILE A 55 19.83 7.70 2.82
CA ILE A 55 18.71 6.81 2.49
C ILE A 55 19.15 5.35 2.63
N TYR A 56 20.31 4.99 2.09
CA TYR A 56 20.84 3.63 2.13
C TYR A 56 21.09 3.18 3.57
N SER A 57 21.74 4.02 4.37
CA SER A 57 22.00 3.78 5.80
C SER A 57 20.70 3.59 6.59
N LYS A 58 19.68 4.42 6.32
CA LYS A 58 18.35 4.28 6.94
C LYS A 58 17.68 2.96 6.55
N LEU A 59 17.73 2.58 5.28
CA LEU A 59 17.20 1.30 4.80
C LEU A 59 17.93 0.10 5.43
N LEU A 60 19.26 0.18 5.56
CA LEU A 60 20.06 -0.86 6.20
C LEU A 60 19.71 -1.00 7.69
N ALA A 61 19.58 0.11 8.41
CA ALA A 61 19.22 0.11 9.82
C ALA A 61 17.80 -0.43 10.07
N LEU A 62 16.87 -0.15 9.14
CA LEU A 62 15.50 -0.68 9.19
C LEU A 62 15.39 -2.12 8.70
N ASN A 63 16.43 -2.67 8.09
CA ASN A 63 16.42 -4.04 7.61
C ASN A 63 16.56 -5.01 8.79
N VAL A 64 15.45 -5.60 9.21
CA VAL A 64 15.42 -6.60 10.28
C VAL A 64 16.09 -7.89 9.80
N ARG A 65 17.40 -7.99 10.03
CA ARG A 65 18.23 -9.17 9.66
C ARG A 65 18.31 -10.22 10.76
N ASP A 66 17.97 -9.83 11.99
CA ASP A 66 18.06 -10.71 13.16
C ASP A 66 17.04 -11.86 13.09
N LYS A 67 17.52 -13.08 13.35
CA LYS A 67 16.73 -14.32 13.24
C LYS A 67 15.64 -14.34 14.31
N GLU A 68 15.92 -13.84 15.51
CA GLU A 68 14.96 -13.81 16.60
C GLU A 68 13.81 -12.85 16.28
N SER A 69 14.12 -11.64 15.83
CA SER A 69 13.15 -10.63 15.41
C SER A 69 12.22 -11.13 14.30
N ARG A 70 12.76 -11.89 13.33
CA ARG A 70 11.97 -12.55 12.28
C ARG A 70 11.06 -13.64 12.86
N THR A 71 11.58 -14.43 13.80
CA THR A 71 10.83 -15.50 14.45
C THR A 71 9.66 -14.93 15.26
N GLN A 72 9.92 -13.93 16.10
CA GLN A 72 8.91 -13.20 16.87
C GLN A 72 7.86 -12.55 15.96
N HIS A 73 8.26 -11.98 14.82
CA HIS A 73 7.32 -11.45 13.84
C HIS A 73 6.37 -12.54 13.31
N VAL A 74 6.92 -13.68 12.85
CA VAL A 74 6.13 -14.80 12.32
C VAL A 74 5.20 -15.37 13.38
N GLU A 75 5.69 -15.57 14.60
CA GLU A 75 4.88 -16.01 15.74
C GLU A 75 3.74 -15.02 16.04
N GLY A 76 4.03 -13.71 16.01
CA GLY A 76 3.04 -12.66 16.17
C GLY A 76 1.96 -12.69 15.08
N ILE A 77 2.32 -12.97 13.82
CA ILE A 77 1.35 -13.13 12.73
C ILE A 77 0.49 -14.37 12.96
N HIS A 78 1.09 -15.51 13.34
CA HIS A 78 0.35 -16.74 13.63
C HIS A 78 -0.62 -16.56 14.79
N LYS A 79 -0.17 -15.92 15.87
CA LYS A 79 -1.01 -15.58 17.03
C LYS A 79 -2.20 -14.70 16.64
N LYS A 80 -1.96 -13.61 15.90
CA LYS A 80 -3.04 -12.74 15.40
C LYS A 80 -4.04 -13.49 14.53
N LYS A 81 -3.58 -14.41 13.68
CA LYS A 81 -4.44 -15.24 12.84
C LYS A 81 -5.30 -16.19 13.68
N ALA A 82 -4.71 -16.83 14.69
CA ALA A 82 -5.43 -17.70 15.62
C ALA A 82 -6.48 -16.93 16.43
N GLU A 83 -6.12 -15.76 16.96
CA GLU A 83 -7.05 -14.86 17.68
C GLU A 83 -8.21 -14.42 16.79
N ALA A 84 -7.94 -14.04 15.54
CA ALA A 84 -8.98 -13.67 14.58
C ALA A 84 -9.92 -14.85 14.26
N ALA A 85 -9.39 -16.06 14.10
CA ALA A 85 -10.20 -17.27 13.89
C ALA A 85 -11.10 -17.55 15.11
N ASN A 86 -10.56 -17.42 16.33
CA ASN A 86 -11.33 -17.57 17.56
C ASN A 86 -12.46 -16.54 17.65
N GLN A 87 -12.18 -15.26 17.36
CA GLN A 87 -13.19 -14.21 17.34
C GLN A 87 -14.30 -14.51 16.32
N VAL A 88 -13.95 -14.97 15.12
CA VAL A 88 -14.94 -15.37 14.11
C VAL A 88 -15.79 -16.55 14.59
N SER A 89 -15.19 -17.56 15.23
CA SER A 89 -15.92 -18.69 15.81
C SER A 89 -16.89 -18.26 16.92
N ALA A 90 -16.54 -17.22 17.67
CA ALA A 90 -17.39 -16.56 18.67
C ALA A 90 -18.39 -15.54 18.05
N ASN A 91 -18.60 -15.55 16.73
CA ASN A 91 -19.43 -14.58 16.00
C ASN A 91 -19.06 -13.10 16.25
N SER A 92 -17.78 -12.83 16.52
CA SER A 92 -17.22 -11.48 16.67
C SER A 92 -16.30 -11.12 15.50
N CYS A 93 -16.37 -9.87 15.05
CA CYS A 93 -15.60 -9.37 13.91
C CYS A 93 -14.17 -9.05 14.34
N PRO A 94 -13.14 -9.66 13.73
CA PRO A 94 -11.76 -9.43 14.12
C PRO A 94 -11.20 -8.08 13.71
N LYS A 95 -11.93 -7.30 12.92
CA LYS A 95 -11.52 -5.94 12.53
C LYS A 95 -12.03 -4.85 13.47
N CYS A 96 -13.18 -5.05 14.10
CA CYS A 96 -13.82 -3.99 14.89
C CYS A 96 -14.54 -4.46 16.17
N GLY A 97 -14.50 -5.77 16.49
CA GLY A 97 -15.19 -6.38 17.63
C GLY A 97 -16.71 -6.51 17.48
N GLY A 98 -17.31 -5.92 16.45
CA GLY A 98 -18.76 -5.99 16.22
C GLY A 98 -19.26 -7.40 15.87
N GLU A 99 -20.54 -7.67 16.13
CA GLU A 99 -21.17 -8.97 15.87
C GLU A 99 -21.12 -9.35 14.37
N LEU A 100 -20.90 -10.63 14.08
CA LEU A 100 -20.99 -11.22 12.74
C LEU A 100 -22.39 -11.81 12.53
N ILE A 101 -23.05 -11.38 11.46
CA ILE A 101 -24.39 -11.83 11.09
C ILE A 101 -24.37 -12.53 9.73
N THR A 102 -25.17 -13.58 9.57
CA THR A 102 -25.36 -14.22 8.26
C THR A 102 -26.17 -13.32 7.35
N ARG A 103 -25.71 -13.13 6.11
CA ARG A 103 -26.32 -12.33 5.06
C ARG A 103 -26.39 -13.15 3.78
N LYS A 104 -27.43 -12.93 2.98
CA LYS A 104 -27.60 -13.59 1.68
C LYS A 104 -26.94 -12.77 0.58
N GLY A 105 -26.03 -13.38 -0.17
CA GLY A 105 -25.36 -12.79 -1.31
C GLY A 105 -25.70 -13.51 -2.62
N LYS A 106 -25.20 -12.99 -3.74
CA LYS A 106 -25.37 -13.58 -5.07
C LYS A 106 -24.85 -15.03 -5.15
N TYR A 107 -23.82 -15.35 -4.37
CA TYR A 107 -23.13 -16.65 -4.39
C TYR A 107 -23.51 -17.55 -3.21
N GLY A 108 -24.57 -17.21 -2.48
CA GLY A 108 -24.99 -17.91 -1.26
C GLY A 108 -24.81 -17.07 0.00
N ASP A 109 -24.98 -17.73 1.14
CA ASP A 109 -24.94 -17.10 2.45
C ASP A 109 -23.49 -16.85 2.90
N PHE A 110 -23.25 -15.70 3.53
CA PHE A 110 -21.95 -15.32 4.06
C PHE A 110 -22.10 -14.61 5.41
N LYS A 111 -21.09 -14.65 6.27
CA LYS A 111 -21.10 -13.86 7.51
C LYS A 111 -20.49 -12.49 7.25
N GLY A 112 -21.23 -11.43 7.55
CA GLY A 112 -20.78 -10.04 7.44
C GLY A 112 -20.83 -9.33 8.79
N CYS A 113 -19.95 -8.35 9.01
CA CYS A 113 -20.02 -7.52 10.20
C CYS A 113 -21.32 -6.71 10.25
N LYS A 114 -21.97 -6.67 11.43
CA LYS A 114 -23.17 -5.86 11.70
C LYS A 114 -22.92 -4.35 11.49
N ASN A 115 -21.69 -3.90 11.72
CA ASN A 115 -21.28 -2.50 11.58
C ASN A 115 -21.05 -2.04 10.13
N TYR A 116 -21.43 -2.83 9.12
CA TYR A 116 -21.48 -2.36 7.74
C TYR A 116 -22.39 -1.11 7.62
N PRO A 117 -21.99 -0.03 6.91
CA PRO A 117 -20.87 0.07 5.96
C PRO A 117 -19.51 0.48 6.58
N LYS A 118 -19.47 0.83 7.87
CA LYS A 118 -18.24 1.29 8.55
C LYS A 118 -17.20 0.17 8.68
N CYS A 119 -17.64 -1.08 8.84
CA CYS A 119 -16.78 -2.26 8.78
C CYS A 119 -17.23 -3.18 7.64
N LYS A 120 -16.33 -3.42 6.67
CA LYS A 120 -16.56 -4.28 5.49
C LYS A 120 -15.98 -5.69 5.65
N PHE A 121 -15.78 -6.15 6.89
CA PHE A 121 -15.32 -7.51 7.11
C PHE A 121 -16.41 -8.51 6.73
N THR A 122 -16.04 -9.51 5.94
CA THR A 122 -16.89 -10.62 5.52
C THR A 122 -16.08 -11.91 5.54
N ILE A 123 -16.73 -13.02 5.88
CA ILE A 123 -16.19 -14.37 5.74
C ILE A 123 -17.23 -15.24 5.05
N THR A 124 -16.82 -15.91 3.99
CA THR A 124 -17.60 -16.93 3.29
C THR A 124 -17.44 -18.24 4.03
N ASN A 125 -18.54 -18.95 4.23
CA ASN A 125 -18.51 -20.30 4.77
C ASN A 125 -18.22 -21.32 3.66
#